data_AF-A0A2S7ITW1-F1
#
_entry.id   AF-A0A2S7ITW1-F1
#
_cell.length_a   1.000
_cell.length_b   1.000
_cell.length_c   1.000
_cell.angle_alpha   90.00
_cell.angle_beta   90.00
_cell.angle_gamma   90.00
#
_symmetry.space_group_name_H-M   'P 1'
#
loop_
_entity.id
_entity.type
_entity.pdbx_description
1 polymer ?
#
loop_
_entity_poly.entity_id
_entity_poly.type
_entity_poly.pdbx_seq_one_letter_code
_entity_poly.pdbx_strand_id
1 'polypeptide(L)'
;MMGVPTATNHAIRSEFHQKVFAENQKIKFVATGIYNDDIETAQKQAAAIMQANPNLKGWVASDAAGPSGIGPALKEAGKVGT
;
A
#
# COMPACT_ATOMS: atom_id res chain seq x y z
N MET A 1 -0.10 0.54 2.47
CA MET A 1 0.93 1.56 2.32
C MET A 1 0.80 2.53 3.47
N MET A 2 1.85 2.61 4.28
CA MET A 2 1.96 3.49 5.43
C MET A 2 2.68 4.78 5.03
N GLY A 3 2.13 5.93 5.41
CA GLY A 3 2.73 7.24 5.16
C GLY A 3 3.89 7.52 6.12
N VAL A 4 3.80 8.58 6.92
CA VAL A 4 4.82 8.96 7.91
C VAL A 4 4.54 8.25 9.24
N PRO A 5 5.42 7.34 9.74
CA PRO A 5 5.21 6.58 10.98
C PRO A 5 4.98 7.43 12.23
N THR A 6 5.63 8.59 12.30
CA THR A 6 5.54 9.51 13.44
C THR A 6 4.32 10.43 13.36
N ALA A 7 3.64 10.51 12.22
CA ALA A 7 2.40 11.25 12.09
C ALA A 7 1.23 10.41 12.64
N THR A 8 0.67 10.83 13.78
CA THR A 8 -0.39 10.10 14.51
C THR A 8 -1.55 9.70 13.60
N ASN A 9 -1.98 10.59 12.72
CA ASN A 9 -3.09 10.36 11.79
C ASN A 9 -2.76 9.29 10.72
N HIS A 10 -1.50 9.10 10.31
CA HIS A 10 -1.11 8.07 9.34
C HIS A 10 -0.96 6.72 10.06
N ALA A 11 -0.38 6.75 11.27
CA ALA A 11 -0.17 5.57 12.10
C ALA A 11 -1.50 4.91 12.47
N ILE A 12 -2.44 5.70 13.02
CA ILE A 12 -3.78 5.22 13.39
C ILE A 12 -4.49 4.63 12.17
N ARG A 13 -4.49 5.31 11.00
CA ARG A 13 -5.13 4.78 9.79
C ARG A 13 -4.54 3.44 9.37
N SER A 14 -3.20 3.33 9.31
CA SER A 14 -2.55 2.07 8.93
C SER A 14 -2.85 0.94 9.91
N GLU A 15 -2.83 1.21 11.21
CA GLU A 15 -3.16 0.24 12.25
C GLU A 15 -4.61 -0.25 12.12
N PHE A 16 -5.56 0.67 11.95
CA PHE A 16 -6.97 0.31 11.80
C PHE A 16 -7.24 -0.47 10.51
N HIS A 17 -6.58 -0.14 9.39
CA HIS A 17 -6.67 -0.97 8.18
C HIS A 17 -6.28 -2.42 8.46
N GLN A 18 -5.17 -2.65 9.17
CA GLN A 18 -4.69 -3.99 9.50
C GLN A 18 -5.64 -4.73 10.43
N LYS A 19 -6.18 -4.06 11.45
CA LYS A 19 -7.19 -4.64 12.36
C LYS A 19 -8.44 -5.10 11.60
N VAL A 20 -9.00 -4.25 10.75
CA VAL A 20 -10.18 -4.57 9.94
C VAL A 20 -9.92 -5.76 9.01
N PHE A 21 -8.73 -5.85 8.40
CA PHE A 21 -8.39 -6.99 7.55
C PHE A 21 -8.17 -8.28 8.35
N ALA A 22 -7.65 -8.20 9.57
CA ALA A 22 -7.49 -9.37 10.44
C ALA A 22 -8.84 -9.98 10.87
N GLU A 23 -9.89 -9.17 10.95
CA GLU A 23 -11.26 -9.63 11.23
C GLU A 23 -11.91 -10.34 10.04
N ASN A 24 -11.37 -10.19 8.83
CA ASN A 24 -11.94 -10.77 7.61
C ASN A 24 -11.12 -11.97 7.11
N GLN A 25 -11.65 -13.18 7.32
CA GLN A 25 -11.00 -14.44 6.91
C GLN A 25 -10.75 -14.58 5.40
N LYS A 26 -11.43 -13.79 4.55
CA LYS A 26 -11.22 -13.80 3.09
C LYS A 26 -10.09 -12.88 2.63
N ILE A 27 -9.55 -12.05 3.52
CA ILE A 27 -8.48 -11.10 3.23
C ILE A 27 -7.20 -11.59 3.89
N LYS A 28 -6.15 -11.79 3.10
CA LYS A 28 -4.80 -12.02 3.61
C LYS A 28 -3.98 -10.74 3.49
N PHE A 29 -3.59 -10.18 4.62
CA PHE A 29 -2.61 -9.10 4.66
C PHE A 29 -1.21 -9.66 4.36
N VAL A 30 -0.51 -9.12 3.36
CA VAL A 30 0.75 -9.71 2.86
C VAL A 30 1.98 -8.81 3.05
N ALA A 31 1.82 -7.49 3.12
CA ALA A 31 2.94 -6.57 3.24
C ALA A 31 2.52 -5.16 3.71
N THR A 32 3.45 -4.45 4.35
CA THR A 32 3.38 -3.00 4.60
C THR A 32 4.61 -2.32 3.99
N GLY A 33 4.42 -1.40 3.05
CA GLY A 33 5.47 -0.45 2.64
C GLY A 33 5.33 0.87 3.37
N ILE A 34 6.45 1.50 3.74
CA ILE A 34 6.51 2.84 4.36
C ILE A 34 7.07 3.81 3.32
N TYR A 35 6.36 4.91 3.06
CA TYR A 35 6.76 5.88 2.03
C TYR A 35 6.91 7.32 2.51
N ASN A 36 6.64 7.62 3.79
CA ASN A 36 6.90 8.93 4.39
C ASN A 36 6.30 10.13 3.62
N ASP A 37 5.09 9.96 3.07
CA ASP A 37 4.40 10.99 2.26
C ASP A 37 5.16 11.40 0.97
N ASP A 38 6.10 10.58 0.53
CA ASP A 38 6.84 10.75 -0.73
C ASP A 38 6.31 9.82 -1.82
N ILE A 39 5.95 10.41 -2.97
CA ILE A 39 5.33 9.70 -4.10
C ILE A 39 6.32 8.73 -4.76
N GLU A 40 7.58 9.14 -4.93
CA GLU A 40 8.59 8.31 -5.58
C GLU A 40 8.92 7.07 -4.73
N THR A 41 9.04 7.25 -3.41
CA THR A 41 9.20 6.16 -2.45
C THR A 41 7.97 5.25 -2.45
N ALA A 42 6.75 5.80 -2.52
CA ALA A 42 5.53 5.01 -2.62
C ALA A 42 5.52 4.13 -3.88
N GLN A 43 5.94 4.66 -5.02
CA GLN A 43 6.05 3.91 -6.28
C GLN A 43 7.09 2.79 -6.17
N LYS A 44 8.30 3.08 -5.66
CA LYS A 44 9.37 2.08 -5.46
C LYS A 44 8.94 0.94 -4.53
N GLN A 45 8.31 1.28 -3.40
CA GLN A 45 7.77 0.31 -2.45
C GLN A 45 6.66 -0.53 -3.08
N ALA A 46 5.76 0.09 -3.84
CA ALA A 46 4.69 -0.62 -4.53
C ALA A 46 5.23 -1.64 -5.54
N ALA A 47 6.21 -1.24 -6.35
CA ALA A 47 6.87 -2.13 -7.31
C ALA A 47 7.53 -3.34 -6.61
N ALA A 48 8.32 -3.10 -5.56
CA ALA A 48 8.99 -4.16 -4.79
C ALA A 48 7.99 -5.15 -4.16
N ILE A 49 6.91 -4.64 -3.55
CA ILE A 49 5.88 -5.47 -2.94
C ILE A 49 5.14 -6.31 -3.99
N MET A 50 4.80 -5.75 -5.16
CA MET A 50 4.16 -6.53 -6.24
C MET A 50 5.06 -7.62 -6.78
N GLN A 51 6.37 -7.34 -6.93
CA GLN A 51 7.34 -8.34 -7.35
C GLN A 51 7.45 -9.49 -6.34
N ALA A 52 7.45 -9.18 -5.04
CA ALA A 52 7.50 -10.18 -3.97
C ALA A 52 6.16 -10.93 -3.77
N ASN A 53 5.03 -10.35 -4.20
CA ASN A 53 3.68 -10.87 -3.98
C ASN A 53 2.91 -10.95 -5.31
N PRO A 54 3.22 -11.89 -6.21
CA PRO A 54 2.64 -11.95 -7.55
C PRO A 54 1.11 -12.11 -7.56
N ASN A 55 0.54 -12.67 -6.49
CA ASN A 55 -0.89 -12.88 -6.32
C ASN A 55 -1.62 -11.72 -5.61
N LEU A 56 -0.96 -10.58 -5.36
CA LEU A 56 -1.57 -9.40 -4.74
C LEU A 56 -2.80 -8.94 -5.54
N LYS A 57 -3.92 -8.70 -4.83
CA LYS A 57 -5.22 -8.34 -5.44
C LYS A 57 -5.69 -6.91 -5.15
N GLY A 58 -5.04 -6.20 -4.24
CA GLY A 58 -5.49 -4.87 -3.86
C GLY A 58 -4.51 -4.13 -2.97
N TRP A 59 -4.77 -2.83 -2.82
CA TRP A 59 -3.98 -1.88 -2.06
C TRP A 59 -4.87 -1.07 -1.13
N VAL A 60 -4.32 -0.69 0.02
CA VAL A 60 -4.86 0.36 0.90
C VAL A 60 -3.72 1.31 1.24
N ALA A 61 -4.01 2.61 1.34
CA ALA A 61 -3.03 3.64 1.69
C ALA A 61 -3.56 4.57 2.77
N SER A 62 -2.66 5.13 3.59
CA SER A 62 -3.03 5.98 4.73
C SER A 62 -3.19 7.47 4.40
N ASP A 63 -2.70 7.92 3.24
CA ASP A 63 -2.78 9.30 2.76
C ASP A 63 -2.71 9.36 1.21
N ALA A 64 -2.63 10.57 0.65
CA ALA A 64 -2.74 10.83 -0.79
C ALA A 64 -1.51 10.44 -1.62
N ALA A 65 -0.30 10.50 -1.08
CA ALA A 65 0.90 10.15 -1.83
C ALA A 65 0.99 8.64 -2.10
N GLY A 66 0.40 7.80 -1.23
CA GLY A 66 0.36 6.35 -1.39
C GLY A 66 -0.31 5.91 -2.70
N PRO A 67 -1.60 6.22 -2.94
CA PRO A 67 -2.26 5.89 -4.20
C PRO A 67 -1.59 6.54 -5.42
N SER A 68 -1.07 7.76 -5.24
CA SER A 68 -0.37 8.50 -6.30
C SER A 68 0.91 7.80 -6.77
N GLY A 69 1.63 7.09 -5.89
CA GLY A 69 2.76 6.24 -6.26
C GLY A 69 2.36 4.81 -6.69
N ILE A 70 1.32 4.23 -6.08
CA ILE A 70 0.82 2.89 -6.43
C ILE A 70 0.29 2.84 -7.87
N GLY A 71 -0.44 3.86 -8.31
CA GLY A 71 -1.06 3.91 -9.64
C GLY A 71 -0.05 3.74 -10.79
N PRO A 72 0.99 4.60 -10.88
CA PRO A 72 2.07 4.43 -11.86
C PRO A 72 2.77 3.07 -11.76
N ALA A 73 3.06 2.56 -10.56
CA ALA A 73 3.67 1.24 -10.40
C ALA A 73 2.78 0.11 -10.98
N LEU A 74 1.46 0.18 -10.79
CA LEU A 74 0.51 -0.76 -11.39
C LEU A 74 0.55 -0.69 -12.93
N LYS A 75 0.63 0.52 -13.48
CA LYS A 75 0.74 0.74 -14.93
C LYS A 75 2.04 0.15 -15.49
N GLU A 76 3.18 0.40 -14.84
CA GLU A 76 4.49 -0.15 -15.21
C GLU A 76 4.53 -1.67 -15.11
N ALA A 77 3.84 -2.25 -14.12
CA ALA A 77 3.73 -3.69 -13.95
C ALA A 77 2.70 -4.37 -14.87
N GLY A 78 2.03 -3.62 -15.75
CA GLY A 78 0.97 -4.15 -16.62
C GLY A 78 -0.25 -4.69 -15.87
N LYS A 79 -0.56 -4.14 -14.69
CA LYS A 79 -1.65 -4.56 -13.78
C LYS A 79 -2.82 -3.57 -13.76
N VAL A 80 -3.02 -2.82 -14.84
CA VAL A 80 -4.19 -1.95 -15.04
C VAL A 80 -5.38 -2.73 -15.58
N GLY A 81 -6.60 -2.29 -15.26
CA GLY A 81 -7.82 -2.91 -15.82
C GLY A 81 -7.89 -2.77 -17.34
N THR A 82 -8.61 -3.69 -17.97
CA THR A 82 -8.94 -3.69 -19.40
C THR A 82 -10.18 -2.85 -19.70
#